data_AF-A0AAW4FWW0-F1
#
_entry.id   AF-A0AAW4FWW0-F1
#
_cell.length_a   1.000
_cell.length_b   1.000
_cell.length_c   1.000
_cell.angle_alpha   90.00
_cell.angle_beta   90.00
_cell.angle_gamma   90.00
#
_symmetry.space_group_name_H-M   'P 1'
#
loop_
_entity.id
_entity.type
_entity.pdbx_description
1 polymer ?
#
loop_
_entity_poly.entity_id
_entity_poly.type
_entity_poly.pdbx_seq_one_letter_code
_entity_poly.pdbx_strand_id
1 'polypeptide(L)'
;MTQITAVASFRRVTPGIVASARLAMANDVPDVTKSEIALLLKRAAPVLGIDGTAYHVMDILLGLSRAEDWKGAGRPIVAISNAKLAEYTMRSERTVMRCIRRLVEVGIAAYRDSATGRRFVYRDKQGDISVGYGIDFTPSRVRAAEIRVAVEQYQVKLNRELAAKRDISRLTRAVEDLSNAFPENSATWREQVVELQNSGLDIERRAEALSALHAEIVVSTTIDRFEHNLSC
;
A
#
# COMPACT_ATOMS: atom_id res chain seq x y z
N MET A 1 6.89 -26.82 25.92
CA MET A 1 5.50 -26.41 26.21
C MET A 1 4.94 -25.76 24.96
N THR A 2 3.96 -26.40 24.31
CA THR A 2 3.25 -25.83 23.16
C THR A 2 2.50 -24.59 23.65
N GLN A 3 3.04 -23.42 23.35
CA GLN A 3 2.45 -22.16 23.77
C GLN A 3 1.11 -22.01 23.04
N ILE A 4 0.00 -22.24 23.74
CA ILE A 4 -1.35 -22.19 23.16
C ILE A 4 -1.61 -20.74 22.72
N THR A 5 -1.94 -20.53 21.45
CA THR A 5 -2.36 -19.23 20.92
C THR A 5 -3.72 -18.87 21.52
N ALA A 6 -3.71 -18.20 22.67
CA ALA A 6 -4.92 -17.82 23.37
C ALA A 6 -5.41 -16.45 22.87
N VAL A 7 -6.37 -16.46 21.95
CA VAL A 7 -7.20 -15.27 21.68
C VAL A 7 -8.20 -15.13 22.83
N ALA A 8 -8.26 -13.97 23.47
CA ALA A 8 -9.14 -13.75 24.60
C ALA A 8 -10.62 -14.01 24.25
N SER A 9 -11.39 -14.60 25.18
CA SER A 9 -12.78 -15.03 24.96
C SER A 9 -13.72 -13.91 24.53
N PHE A 10 -13.43 -12.66 24.93
CA PHE A 10 -14.21 -11.48 24.55
C PHE A 10 -13.86 -10.92 23.15
N ARG A 11 -12.87 -11.49 22.46
CA ARG A 11 -12.56 -11.14 21.07
C ARG A 11 -13.37 -12.04 20.13
N ARG A 12 -14.02 -11.43 19.14
CA ARG A 12 -14.55 -12.19 18.01
C ARG A 12 -13.37 -12.76 17.21
N VAL A 13 -13.27 -14.09 17.19
CA VAL A 13 -12.19 -14.80 16.50
C VAL A 13 -12.42 -14.78 14.98
N THR A 14 -11.35 -14.52 14.23
CA THR A 14 -11.28 -14.66 12.77
C THR A 14 -9.95 -15.32 12.40
N PRO A 15 -9.81 -15.94 11.20
CA PRO A 15 -8.56 -16.56 10.79
C PRO A 15 -7.37 -15.59 10.86
N GLY A 16 -7.56 -14.34 10.45
CA GLY A 16 -6.54 -13.29 10.53
C GLY A 16 -6.10 -12.98 11.97
N ILE A 17 -7.04 -12.91 12.91
CA ILE A 17 -6.72 -12.69 14.33
C ILE A 17 -5.88 -13.84 14.90
N VAL A 18 -6.22 -15.10 14.56
CA VAL A 18 -5.47 -16.28 15.02
C VAL A 18 -4.07 -16.29 14.41
N ALA A 19 -3.95 -16.00 13.11
CA ALA A 19 -2.66 -15.92 12.42
C ALA A 19 -1.76 -14.84 13.04
N SER A 20 -2.30 -13.65 13.31
CA SER A 20 -1.57 -12.56 13.94
C SER A 20 -1.14 -12.88 15.37
N ALA A 21 -2.00 -13.53 16.14
CA ALA A 21 -1.65 -13.99 17.48
C ALA A 21 -0.49 -15.00 17.43
N ARG A 22 -0.48 -15.92 16.45
CA ARG A 22 0.64 -16.84 16.24
C ARG A 22 1.94 -16.11 15.87
N LEU A 23 1.86 -15.12 14.99
CA LEU A 23 3.04 -14.31 14.59
C LEU A 23 3.63 -13.55 15.79
N ALA A 24 2.80 -13.04 16.69
CA ALA A 24 3.27 -12.37 17.91
C ALA A 24 3.96 -13.30 18.93
N MET A 25 3.85 -14.63 18.72
CA MET A 25 4.52 -15.65 19.51
C MET A 25 5.79 -16.19 18.82
N ALA A 26 6.16 -15.66 17.65
CA ALA A 26 7.38 -16.05 16.97
C ALA A 26 8.61 -15.77 17.85
N ASN A 27 9.53 -16.74 17.89
CA ASN A 27 10.80 -16.60 18.62
C ASN A 27 11.89 -16.00 17.74
N ASP A 28 11.83 -16.27 16.42
CA ASP A 28 12.74 -15.70 15.44
C ASP A 28 12.10 -14.46 14.81
N VAL A 29 12.31 -13.32 15.46
CA VAL A 29 11.79 -12.02 15.00
C VAL A 29 12.94 -11.29 14.32
N PRO A 30 12.80 -10.93 13.02
CA PRO A 30 13.82 -10.17 12.31
C PRO A 30 14.15 -8.86 13.04
N ASP A 31 15.45 -8.53 13.09
CA ASP A 31 15.90 -7.25 13.62
C ASP A 31 15.68 -6.17 12.56
N VAL A 32 14.56 -5.45 12.69
CA VAL A 32 14.13 -4.40 11.76
C VAL A 32 13.72 -3.20 12.59
N THR A 33 14.25 -2.04 12.24
CA THR A 33 14.04 -0.84 13.05
C THR A 33 12.59 -0.34 12.97
N LYS A 34 12.19 0.44 13.98
CA LYS A 34 10.89 1.13 14.01
C LYS A 34 10.65 1.95 12.73
N SER A 35 11.64 2.71 12.29
CA SER A 35 11.53 3.60 11.13
C SER A 35 11.32 2.83 9.83
N GLU A 36 12.04 1.72 9.66
CA GLU A 36 11.87 0.84 8.50
C GLU A 36 10.47 0.22 8.46
N ILE A 37 9.99 -0.33 9.58
CA ILE A 37 8.63 -0.89 9.64
C ILE A 37 7.58 0.20 9.42
N ALA A 38 7.71 1.36 10.07
CA ALA A 38 6.76 2.45 9.91
C ALA A 38 6.66 2.90 8.44
N LEU A 39 7.79 3.10 7.76
CA LEU A 39 7.82 3.46 6.34
C LEU A 39 7.21 2.34 5.47
N LEU A 40 7.58 1.09 5.76
CA LEU A 40 7.07 -0.07 5.03
C LEU A 40 5.55 -0.20 5.15
N LEU A 41 5.00 -0.11 6.37
CA LEU A 41 3.56 -0.19 6.62
C LEU A 41 2.79 0.97 5.97
N LYS A 42 3.36 2.17 5.95
CA LYS A 42 2.76 3.32 5.24
C LYS A 42 2.62 3.05 3.75
N ARG A 43 3.65 2.46 3.12
CA ARG A 43 3.63 2.04 1.71
C ARG A 43 2.73 0.83 1.47
N ALA A 44 2.58 -0.04 2.46
CA ALA A 44 1.76 -1.25 2.39
C ALA A 44 0.27 -1.01 2.62
N ALA A 45 -0.13 0.15 3.16
CA ALA A 45 -1.53 0.49 3.42
C ALA A 45 -2.49 0.20 2.24
N PRO A 46 -2.22 0.64 0.99
CA PRO A 46 -3.09 0.31 -0.15
C PRO A 46 -3.10 -1.19 -0.47
N VAL A 47 -1.96 -1.88 -0.32
CA VAL A 47 -1.81 -3.31 -0.60
C VAL A 47 -2.61 -4.16 0.40
N LEU A 48 -2.62 -3.75 1.67
CA LEU A 48 -3.30 -4.44 2.76
C LEU A 48 -4.76 -4.00 2.92
N GLY A 49 -5.27 -3.11 2.06
CA GLY A 49 -6.62 -2.56 2.18
C GLY A 49 -6.85 -1.86 3.52
N ILE A 50 -5.90 -1.02 3.92
CA ILE A 50 -6.00 -0.13 5.08
C ILE A 50 -6.54 1.22 4.61
N ASP A 51 -7.72 1.59 5.10
CA ASP A 51 -8.34 2.87 4.81
C ASP A 51 -7.69 4.03 5.60
N GLY A 52 -8.05 5.28 5.27
CA GLY A 52 -7.46 6.46 5.88
C GLY A 52 -7.66 6.55 7.41
N THR A 53 -8.78 6.04 7.94
CA THR A 53 -9.01 6.09 9.39
C THR A 53 -8.17 5.02 10.10
N ALA A 54 -8.11 3.80 9.56
CA ALA A 54 -7.26 2.74 10.07
C ALA A 54 -5.77 3.09 9.96
N TYR A 55 -5.38 3.78 8.88
CA TYR A 55 -4.04 4.34 8.72
C TYR A 55 -3.72 5.35 9.83
N HIS A 56 -4.62 6.30 10.12
CA HIS A 56 -4.41 7.28 11.19
C HIS A 56 -4.27 6.61 12.57
N VAL A 57 -5.11 5.61 12.87
CA VAL A 57 -4.98 4.79 14.09
C VAL A 57 -3.61 4.09 14.14
N MET A 58 -3.18 3.47 13.03
CA MET A 58 -1.88 2.81 12.93
C MET A 58 -0.73 3.78 13.19
N ASP A 59 -0.75 4.97 12.59
CA ASP A 59 0.31 5.97 12.71
C ASP A 59 0.44 6.48 14.16
N ILE A 60 -0.69 6.74 14.83
CA ILE A 60 -0.70 7.09 16.27
C ILE A 60 -0.08 5.96 17.09
N LEU A 61 -0.49 4.70 16.86
CA LEU A 61 0.01 3.54 17.60
C LEU A 61 1.51 3.33 17.38
N LEU A 62 2.01 3.47 16.15
CA LEU A 62 3.44 3.45 15.84
C LEU A 62 4.17 4.57 16.57
N GLY A 63 3.61 5.78 16.59
CA GLY A 63 4.13 6.94 17.31
C GLY A 63 4.36 6.68 18.81
N LEU A 64 3.46 5.93 19.46
CA LEU A 64 3.52 5.61 20.89
C LEU A 64 4.58 4.57 21.28
N SER A 65 5.09 3.77 20.34
CA SER A 65 6.16 2.79 20.61
C SER A 65 7.53 3.47 20.74
N ARG A 66 8.45 2.93 21.55
CA ARG A 66 9.84 3.42 21.61
C ARG A 66 10.68 2.71 20.55
N ALA A 67 11.75 3.34 20.05
CA ALA A 67 12.61 2.72 19.03
C ALA A 67 13.30 1.45 19.55
N GLU A 68 13.61 1.43 20.85
CA GLU A 68 14.23 0.33 21.59
C GLU A 68 13.32 -0.91 21.62
N ASP A 69 11.99 -0.74 21.63
CA ASP A 69 11.04 -1.85 21.65
C ASP A 69 11.10 -2.71 20.36
N TRP A 70 11.74 -2.21 19.30
CA TRP A 70 11.84 -2.85 17.99
C TRP A 70 13.16 -3.59 17.76
N LYS A 71 14.10 -3.54 18.72
CA LYS A 71 15.44 -4.13 18.59
C LYS A 71 15.49 -5.53 19.17
N GLY A 72 16.21 -6.44 18.53
CA GLY A 72 16.47 -7.80 19.03
C GLY A 72 15.20 -8.51 19.49
N ALA A 73 15.22 -9.06 20.70
CA ALA A 73 14.09 -9.77 21.33
C ALA A 73 12.98 -8.85 21.89
N GLY A 74 13.14 -7.52 21.78
CA GLY A 74 12.13 -6.55 22.19
C GLY A 74 10.80 -6.76 21.48
N ARG A 75 9.69 -6.40 22.15
CA ARG A 75 8.35 -6.49 21.56
C ARG A 75 7.69 -5.12 21.56
N PRO A 76 7.37 -4.55 20.39
CA PRO A 76 6.74 -3.23 20.28
C PRO A 76 5.26 -3.30 20.68
N ILE A 77 5.01 -3.24 22.00
CA ILE A 77 3.67 -3.28 22.59
C ILE A 77 3.29 -1.86 23.03
N VAL A 78 2.12 -1.41 22.58
CA VAL A 78 1.59 -0.08 22.94
C VAL A 78 0.24 -0.19 23.65
N ALA A 79 0.04 0.69 24.63
CA ALA A 79 -1.19 0.77 25.40
C ALA A 79 -1.78 2.18 25.33
N ILE A 80 -2.99 2.28 24.78
CA ILE A 80 -3.81 3.49 24.73
C ILE A 80 -5.28 3.08 24.74
N SER A 81 -6.14 3.83 25.44
CA SER A 81 -7.58 3.55 25.50
C SER A 81 -8.25 3.83 24.16
N ASN A 82 -9.37 3.16 23.88
CA ASN A 82 -10.15 3.43 22.67
C ASN A 82 -10.73 4.86 22.70
N ALA A 83 -11.19 5.34 23.86
CA ALA A 83 -11.62 6.72 24.06
C ALA A 83 -10.54 7.73 23.67
N LYS A 84 -9.28 7.52 24.10
CA LYS A 84 -8.20 8.46 23.76
C LYS A 84 -7.84 8.43 22.27
N LEU A 85 -7.82 7.24 21.65
CA LEU A 85 -7.67 7.13 20.20
C LEU A 85 -8.84 7.77 19.44
N ALA A 86 -10.05 7.70 19.97
CA ALA A 86 -11.24 8.31 19.40
C ALA A 86 -11.12 9.84 19.35
N GLU A 87 -10.59 10.45 20.43
CA GLU A 87 -10.23 11.88 20.47
C GLU A 87 -9.21 12.24 19.38
N TYR A 88 -8.06 11.53 19.32
CA TYR A 88 -7.02 11.85 18.34
C TYR A 88 -7.48 11.70 16.89
N THR A 89 -8.34 10.72 16.63
CA THR A 89 -8.82 10.43 15.27
C THR A 89 -10.07 11.21 14.88
N MET A 90 -10.72 11.92 15.83
CA MET A 90 -12.03 12.55 15.65
C MET A 90 -13.07 11.55 15.11
N ARG A 91 -13.13 10.37 15.76
CA ARG A 91 -14.02 9.25 15.43
C ARG A 91 -14.68 8.68 16.67
N SER A 92 -15.64 7.79 16.48
CA SER A 92 -16.25 7.04 17.59
C SER A 92 -15.31 5.93 18.08
N GLU A 93 -15.43 5.54 19.36
CA GLU A 93 -14.72 4.37 19.90
C GLU A 93 -15.03 3.08 19.11
N ARG A 94 -16.26 2.92 18.63
CA ARG A 94 -16.66 1.79 17.79
C ARG A 94 -15.86 1.75 16.48
N THR A 95 -15.66 2.91 15.86
CA THR A 95 -14.83 3.03 14.64
C THR A 95 -13.38 2.68 14.95
N VAL A 96 -12.81 3.21 16.03
CA VAL A 96 -11.45 2.88 16.47
C VAL A 96 -11.30 1.38 16.71
N MET A 97 -12.24 0.74 17.40
CA MET A 97 -12.23 -0.71 17.63
C MET A 97 -12.23 -1.50 16.32
N ARG A 98 -13.03 -1.08 15.33
CA ARG A 98 -13.04 -1.68 13.99
C ARG A 98 -11.71 -1.49 13.26
N CYS A 99 -11.12 -0.30 13.33
CA CYS A 99 -9.81 -0.01 12.75
C CYS A 99 -8.71 -0.88 13.37
N ILE A 100 -8.64 -0.97 14.70
CA ILE A 100 -7.67 -1.85 15.39
C ILE A 100 -7.90 -3.31 14.98
N ARG A 101 -9.15 -3.77 14.93
CA ARG A 101 -9.46 -5.12 14.44
C ARG A 101 -8.92 -5.33 13.04
N ARG A 102 -9.11 -4.37 12.13
CA ARG A 102 -8.60 -4.46 10.76
C ARG A 102 -7.07 -4.60 10.74
N LEU A 103 -6.34 -3.78 11.52
CA LEU A 103 -4.88 -3.88 11.63
C LEU A 103 -4.43 -5.25 12.13
N VAL A 104 -5.19 -5.84 13.06
CA VAL A 104 -4.92 -7.19 13.55
C VAL A 104 -5.24 -8.25 12.50
N GLU A 105 -6.38 -8.17 11.82
CA GLU A 105 -6.80 -9.13 10.81
C GLU A 105 -5.86 -9.18 9.61
N VAL A 106 -5.27 -8.05 9.22
CA VAL A 106 -4.31 -8.00 8.12
C VAL A 106 -2.87 -8.33 8.54
N GLY A 107 -2.65 -8.70 9.81
CA GLY A 107 -1.33 -9.11 10.31
C GLY A 107 -0.32 -7.99 10.49
N ILE A 108 -0.76 -6.73 10.68
CA ILE A 108 0.12 -5.63 11.09
C ILE A 108 0.41 -5.72 12.59
N ALA A 109 -0.62 -6.05 13.38
CA ALA A 109 -0.51 -6.13 14.83
C ALA A 109 -1.23 -7.37 15.38
N ALA A 110 -1.07 -7.62 16.67
CA ALA A 110 -1.82 -8.62 17.42
C ALA A 110 -2.39 -8.02 18.70
N TYR A 111 -3.46 -8.64 19.20
CA TYR A 111 -3.93 -8.36 20.55
C TYR A 111 -3.05 -9.08 21.57
N ARG A 112 -2.57 -8.33 22.56
CA ARG A 112 -1.96 -8.87 23.78
C ARG A 112 -2.85 -8.49 24.95
N ASP A 113 -3.95 -9.22 25.10
CA ASP A 113 -5.02 -8.87 26.03
C ASP A 113 -4.68 -9.27 27.48
N SER A 114 -5.03 -8.39 28.42
CA SER A 114 -5.08 -8.75 29.84
C SER A 114 -6.39 -9.46 30.16
N ALA A 115 -6.49 -10.10 31.34
CA ALA A 115 -7.71 -10.78 31.79
C ALA A 115 -8.95 -9.86 31.79
N THR A 116 -8.76 -8.56 32.04
CA THR A 116 -9.84 -7.55 32.06
C THR A 116 -10.01 -6.81 30.74
N GLY A 117 -9.16 -7.07 29.74
CA GLY A 117 -9.13 -6.33 28.47
C GLY A 117 -8.54 -4.91 28.56
N ARG A 118 -8.11 -4.47 29.75
CA ARG A 118 -7.41 -3.19 29.93
C ARG A 118 -6.02 -3.25 29.30
N ARG A 119 -5.61 -2.17 28.65
CA ARG A 119 -4.26 -2.00 28.08
C ARG A 119 -3.37 -1.22 29.05
N PHE A 120 -2.16 -1.71 29.29
CA PHE A 120 -1.14 -1.07 30.11
C PHE A 120 0.25 -1.62 29.77
N VAL A 121 1.27 -0.77 29.89
CA VAL A 121 2.68 -1.13 29.73
C VAL A 121 3.44 -0.61 30.95
N TYR A 122 4.10 -1.52 31.66
CA TYR A 122 5.05 -1.21 32.72
C TYR A 122 6.46 -1.42 32.18
N ARG A 123 7.36 -0.53 32.58
CA ARG A 123 8.77 -0.57 32.19
C ARG A 123 9.64 -0.66 33.44
N ASP A 124 10.77 -1.34 33.31
CA ASP A 124 11.78 -1.39 34.36
C ASP A 124 12.64 -0.11 34.40
N LYS A 125 13.70 -0.12 35.22
CA LYS A 125 14.60 1.03 35.39
C LYS A 125 15.46 1.30 34.14
N GLN A 126 15.67 0.29 33.31
CA GLN A 126 16.42 0.34 32.05
C GLN A 126 15.53 0.85 30.91
N GLY A 127 14.21 0.85 31.12
CA GLY A 127 13.22 1.33 30.16
C GLY A 127 12.62 0.23 29.29
N ASP A 128 12.98 -1.03 29.54
CA ASP A 128 12.47 -2.19 28.84
C ASP A 128 11.06 -2.54 29.34
N ILE A 129 10.24 -3.12 28.45
CA ILE A 129 8.88 -3.54 28.82
C ILE A 129 8.97 -4.76 29.73
N SER A 130 8.70 -4.56 31.02
CA SER A 130 8.63 -5.64 32.01
C SER A 130 7.29 -6.37 31.95
N VAL A 131 6.19 -5.64 31.75
CA VAL A 131 4.84 -6.19 31.57
C VAL A 131 4.10 -5.33 30.55
N GLY A 132 3.58 -5.95 29.49
CA GLY A 132 2.83 -5.26 28.45
C GLY A 132 1.55 -6.00 28.07
N TYR A 133 0.42 -5.28 28.11
CA TYR A 133 -0.86 -5.70 27.54
C TYR A 133 -1.41 -4.58 26.68
N GLY A 134 -1.70 -4.86 25.41
CA GLY A 134 -1.98 -3.82 24.43
C GLY A 134 -2.02 -4.32 23.00
N ILE A 135 -1.56 -3.47 22.09
CA ILE A 135 -1.41 -3.78 20.67
C ILE A 135 0.06 -4.10 20.41
N ASP A 136 0.33 -5.31 19.95
CA ASP A 136 1.68 -5.84 19.72
C ASP A 136 2.02 -5.79 18.22
N PHE A 137 3.07 -5.06 17.84
CA PHE A 137 3.51 -4.93 16.44
C PHE A 137 4.50 -6.01 16.00
N THR A 138 4.82 -7.01 16.83
CA THR A 138 5.69 -8.14 16.46
C THR A 138 5.28 -8.78 15.11
N PRO A 139 3.99 -8.96 14.77
CA PRO A 139 3.60 -9.49 13.45
C PRO A 139 4.14 -8.70 12.26
N SER A 140 4.17 -7.37 12.34
CA SER A 140 4.75 -6.54 11.28
C SER A 140 6.25 -6.74 11.08
N ARG A 141 7.00 -7.02 12.15
CA ARG A 141 8.44 -7.34 12.08
C ARG A 141 8.67 -8.70 11.42
N VAL A 142 7.93 -9.71 11.87
CA VAL A 142 8.02 -11.07 11.32
C VAL A 142 7.69 -11.09 9.82
N ARG A 143 6.72 -10.28 9.40
CA ARG A 143 6.28 -10.20 8.00
C ARG A 143 7.00 -9.15 7.16
N ALA A 144 8.06 -8.51 7.66
CA ALA A 144 8.70 -7.39 6.99
C ALA A 144 9.16 -7.74 5.55
N ALA A 145 9.73 -8.93 5.35
CA ALA A 145 10.16 -9.39 4.03
C ALA A 145 8.97 -9.59 3.06
N GLU A 146 7.93 -10.29 3.51
CA GLU A 146 6.70 -10.53 2.75
C GLU A 146 6.03 -9.22 2.33
N ILE A 147 5.86 -8.29 3.28
CA ILE A 147 5.22 -6.99 3.04
C ILE A 147 6.06 -6.17 2.06
N ARG A 148 7.39 -6.22 2.15
CA ARG A 148 8.29 -5.52 1.21
C ARG A 148 8.10 -5.98 -0.23
N VAL A 149 8.07 -7.30 -0.46
CA VAL A 149 7.82 -7.86 -1.79
C VAL A 149 6.45 -7.42 -2.32
N ALA A 150 5.41 -7.49 -1.50
CA ALA A 150 4.06 -7.08 -1.91
C ALA A 150 3.99 -5.59 -2.28
N VAL A 151 4.69 -4.73 -1.52
CA VAL A 151 4.81 -3.29 -1.81
C VAL A 151 5.56 -3.05 -3.12
N GLU A 152 6.67 -3.75 -3.36
CA GLU A 152 7.45 -3.61 -4.59
C GLU A 152 6.65 -4.02 -5.83
N GLN A 153 5.96 -5.15 -5.76
CA GLN A 153 5.08 -5.62 -6.83
C GLN A 153 3.96 -4.62 -7.14
N TYR A 154 3.33 -4.07 -6.09
CA TYR A 154 2.31 -3.04 -6.23
C TYR A 154 2.85 -1.77 -6.91
N GLN A 155 4.04 -1.32 -6.50
CA GLN A 155 4.68 -0.13 -7.09
C GLN A 155 5.06 -0.33 -8.55
N VAL A 156 5.59 -1.51 -8.92
CA VAL A 156 5.88 -1.84 -10.32
C VAL A 156 4.60 -1.79 -11.16
N LYS A 157 3.52 -2.41 -10.69
CA LYS A 157 2.22 -2.39 -11.39
C LYS A 157 1.68 -0.96 -11.53
N LEU A 158 1.67 -0.19 -10.44
CA LEU A 158 1.19 1.19 -10.44
C LEU A 158 2.00 2.06 -11.41
N ASN A 159 3.31 1.91 -11.45
CA ASN A 159 4.17 2.67 -12.36
C ASN A 159 3.90 2.33 -13.82
N ARG A 160 3.65 1.05 -14.15
CA ARG A 160 3.24 0.62 -15.51
C ARG A 160 1.91 1.23 -15.91
N GLU A 161 0.90 1.15 -15.04
CA GLU A 161 -0.42 1.75 -15.29
C GLU A 161 -0.32 3.28 -15.49
N LEU A 162 0.47 3.96 -14.67
CA LEU A 162 0.69 5.41 -14.80
C LEU A 162 1.48 5.77 -16.06
N ALA A 163 2.48 4.97 -16.45
CA ALA A 163 3.21 5.15 -17.70
C ALA A 163 2.27 4.99 -18.90
N ALA A 164 1.49 3.90 -18.93
CA ALA A 164 0.50 3.65 -19.98
C ALA A 164 -0.52 4.80 -20.10
N LYS A 165 -1.02 5.34 -18.97
CA LYS A 165 -1.89 6.54 -18.98
C LYS A 165 -1.23 7.75 -19.63
N ARG A 166 0.03 8.01 -19.29
CA ARG A 166 0.80 9.13 -19.86
C ARG A 166 1.02 8.92 -21.35
N ASP A 167 1.36 7.71 -21.76
CA ASP A 167 1.56 7.37 -23.17
C ASP A 167 0.29 7.51 -23.98
N ILE A 168 -0.86 7.00 -23.50
CA ILE A 168 -2.16 7.23 -24.14
C ILE A 168 -2.40 8.74 -24.33
N SER A 169 -2.25 9.54 -23.27
CA SER A 169 -2.47 10.99 -23.36
C SER A 169 -1.50 11.69 -24.32
N ARG A 170 -0.23 11.26 -24.36
CA ARG A 170 0.80 11.83 -25.22
C ARG A 170 0.58 11.43 -26.68
N LEU A 171 0.32 10.16 -26.95
CA LEU A 171 0.16 9.60 -28.29
C LEU A 171 -1.14 10.04 -28.94
N THR A 172 -2.25 10.10 -28.21
CA THR A 172 -3.50 10.67 -28.73
C THR A 172 -3.30 12.12 -29.16
N ARG A 173 -2.56 12.93 -28.38
CA ARG A 173 -2.23 14.30 -28.78
C ARG A 173 -1.32 14.35 -30.01
N ALA A 174 -0.29 13.51 -30.06
CA ALA A 174 0.60 13.46 -31.22
C ALA A 174 -0.12 13.04 -32.51
N VAL A 175 -1.05 12.08 -32.44
CA VAL A 175 -1.89 11.71 -33.60
C VAL A 175 -2.82 12.85 -34.01
N GLU A 176 -3.37 13.61 -33.05
CA GLU A 176 -4.17 14.79 -33.36
C GLU A 176 -3.33 15.91 -34.00
N ASP A 177 -2.11 16.14 -33.53
CA ASP A 177 -1.17 17.11 -34.13
C ASP A 177 -0.83 16.72 -35.57
N LEU A 178 -0.55 15.43 -35.83
CA LEU A 178 -0.34 14.90 -37.18
C LEU A 178 -1.60 15.05 -38.04
N SER A 179 -2.79 14.75 -37.49
CA SER A 179 -4.07 14.92 -38.18
C SER A 179 -4.33 16.37 -38.59
N ASN A 180 -3.83 17.34 -37.83
CA ASN A 180 -3.91 18.76 -38.17
C ASN A 180 -2.88 19.17 -39.24
N ALA A 181 -1.70 18.54 -39.24
CA ALA A 181 -0.67 18.78 -40.25
C ALA A 181 -0.97 18.15 -41.62
N PHE A 182 -1.69 17.02 -41.63
CA PHE A 182 -2.05 16.23 -42.83
C PHE A 182 -3.57 15.99 -42.90
N PRO A 183 -4.36 17.01 -43.30
CA PRO A 183 -5.83 16.95 -43.25
C PRO A 183 -6.46 15.81 -44.09
N GLU A 184 -5.80 15.39 -45.17
CA GLU A 184 -6.25 14.36 -46.11
C GLU A 184 -6.40 12.97 -45.48
N ASN A 185 -5.60 12.64 -44.46
CA ASN A 185 -5.67 11.37 -43.75
C ASN A 185 -6.31 11.49 -42.35
N SER A 186 -6.62 12.72 -41.92
CA SER A 186 -7.06 13.03 -40.57
C SER A 186 -8.32 12.27 -40.10
N ALA A 187 -9.28 12.03 -41.00
CA ALA A 187 -10.52 11.33 -40.66
C ALA A 187 -10.24 9.87 -40.24
N THR A 188 -9.39 9.17 -41.00
CA THR A 188 -9.02 7.77 -40.74
C THR A 188 -8.26 7.63 -39.43
N TRP A 189 -7.28 8.50 -39.17
CA TRP A 189 -6.48 8.41 -37.93
C TRP A 189 -7.32 8.70 -36.69
N ARG A 190 -8.21 9.69 -36.74
CA ARG A 190 -9.13 9.99 -35.64
C ARG A 190 -10.08 8.83 -35.37
N GLU A 191 -10.60 8.18 -36.41
CA GLU A 191 -11.45 6.99 -36.26
C GLU A 191 -10.70 5.84 -35.56
N GLN A 192 -9.45 5.56 -35.97
CA GLN A 192 -8.62 4.52 -35.35
C GLN A 192 -8.31 4.81 -33.88
N VAL A 193 -8.03 6.08 -33.52
CA VAL A 193 -7.84 6.47 -32.13
C VAL A 193 -9.10 6.26 -31.30
N VAL A 194 -10.27 6.64 -31.84
CA VAL A 194 -11.57 6.43 -31.17
C VAL A 194 -11.85 4.94 -30.98
N GLU A 195 -11.59 4.11 -31.98
CA GLU A 195 -11.72 2.66 -31.88
C GLU A 195 -10.82 2.07 -30.78
N LEU A 196 -9.55 2.47 -30.74
CA LEU A 196 -8.61 2.03 -29.71
C LEU A 196 -9.02 2.49 -28.30
N GLN A 197 -9.58 3.70 -28.16
CA GLN A 197 -10.06 4.21 -26.88
C GLN A 197 -11.30 3.48 -26.38
N ASN A 198 -12.20 3.09 -27.30
CA ASN A 198 -13.42 2.34 -27.01
C ASN A 198 -13.20 0.82 -26.95
N SER A 199 -12.00 0.35 -27.29
CA SER A 199 -11.65 -1.07 -27.21
C SER A 199 -11.69 -1.57 -25.75
N GLY A 200 -12.06 -2.84 -25.59
CA GLY A 200 -11.99 -3.56 -24.30
C GLY A 200 -10.57 -3.92 -23.84
N LEU A 201 -9.53 -3.37 -24.49
CA LEU A 201 -8.15 -3.60 -24.12
C LEU A 201 -7.85 -3.03 -22.73
N ASP A 202 -6.96 -3.69 -22.00
CA ASP A 202 -6.37 -3.09 -20.82
C ASP A 202 -5.52 -1.87 -21.20
N ILE A 203 -5.17 -1.08 -20.18
CA ILE A 203 -4.53 0.21 -20.38
C ILE A 203 -3.12 0.10 -20.98
N GLU A 204 -2.39 -0.96 -20.67
CA GLU A 204 -1.04 -1.18 -21.19
C GLU A 204 -1.13 -1.56 -22.68
N ARG A 205 -2.02 -2.50 -23.01
CA ARG A 205 -2.29 -2.89 -24.41
C ARG A 205 -2.81 -1.76 -25.26
N ARG A 206 -3.66 -0.89 -24.70
CA ARG A 206 -4.14 0.31 -25.40
C ARG A 206 -2.99 1.29 -25.66
N ALA A 207 -2.08 1.48 -24.71
CA ALA A 207 -0.91 2.33 -24.90
C ALA A 207 0.02 1.77 -25.99
N GLU A 208 0.27 0.46 -25.99
CA GLU A 208 1.04 -0.23 -27.04
C GLU A 208 0.40 -0.04 -28.43
N ALA A 209 -0.91 -0.24 -28.55
CA ALA A 209 -1.63 -0.09 -29.82
C ALA A 209 -1.61 1.36 -30.34
N LEU A 210 -1.79 2.36 -29.47
CA LEU A 210 -1.65 3.76 -29.85
C LEU A 210 -0.21 4.11 -30.26
N SER A 211 0.79 3.47 -29.64
CA SER A 211 2.18 3.67 -30.01
C SER A 211 2.48 3.10 -31.39
N ALA A 212 1.93 1.93 -31.71
CA ALA A 212 2.03 1.32 -33.03
C ALA A 212 1.34 2.19 -34.10
N LEU A 213 0.09 2.61 -33.85
CA LEU A 213 -0.64 3.51 -34.74
C LEU A 213 0.13 4.81 -35.01
N HIS A 214 0.63 5.47 -33.95
CA HIS A 214 1.44 6.67 -34.11
C HIS A 214 2.69 6.42 -34.96
N ALA A 215 3.40 5.30 -34.74
CA ALA A 215 4.57 4.95 -35.53
C ALA A 215 4.23 4.73 -37.02
N GLU A 216 3.13 4.05 -37.31
CA GLU A 216 2.63 3.84 -38.68
C GLU A 216 2.30 5.17 -39.37
N ILE A 217 1.63 6.10 -38.67
CA ILE A 217 1.31 7.44 -39.19
C ILE A 217 2.59 8.25 -39.46
N VAL A 218 3.55 8.22 -38.55
CA VAL A 218 4.82 8.94 -38.75
C VAL A 218 5.57 8.38 -39.97
N VAL A 219 5.58 7.05 -40.14
CA VAL A 219 6.22 6.42 -41.30
C VAL A 219 5.50 6.80 -42.61
N SER A 220 4.17 6.77 -42.64
CA SER A 220 3.43 7.12 -43.86
C SER A 220 3.57 8.59 -44.25
N THR A 221 3.64 9.49 -43.26
CA THR A 221 3.81 10.94 -43.49
C THR A 221 5.25 11.37 -43.78
N THR A 222 6.25 10.53 -43.49
CA THR A 222 7.67 10.83 -43.79
C THR A 222 8.15 10.23 -45.11
N ILE A 223 7.47 9.20 -45.64
CA ILE A 223 7.82 8.59 -46.93
C ILE A 223 7.32 9.45 -48.11
N ASP A 224 6.25 10.23 -47.94
CA ASP A 224 5.74 11.14 -48.97
C ASP A 224 6.13 12.61 -48.70
N ARG A 225 6.95 13.16 -49.60
CA ARG A 225 7.09 14.59 -49.95
C ARG A 225 7.40 15.60 -48.84
N PHE A 226 8.68 15.80 -48.58
CA PHE A 226 9.20 17.17 -48.39
C PHE A 226 10.43 17.39 -49.27
N GLU A 227 10.22 17.85 -50.50
CA GLU A 227 11.28 18.57 -51.22
C GLU A 227 11.59 19.80 -50.36
N HIS A 228 12.75 19.79 -49.71
CA HIS A 228 13.23 20.96 -49.01
C HIS A 228 13.50 22.00 -50.09
N ASN A 229 12.60 22.97 -50.26
CA ASN A 229 12.85 24.14 -51.08
C ASN A 229 14.01 24.92 -50.45
N LEU A 230 15.24 24.54 -50.82
CA LEU A 230 16.44 25.31 -50.56
C LEU A 230 16.35 26.55 -51.46
N SER A 231 15.77 27.62 -50.95
CA SER A 231 15.95 28.94 -51.56
C SER A 231 17.38 29.40 -51.26
N CYS A 232 18.26 29.32 -52.26
CA CYS A 232 19.42 30.20 -52.33
C CYS A 232 18.97 31.61 -52.73
#